data_AF-D2H3R6-F1
#
_entry.id   AF-D2H3R6-F1
#
_cell.length_a   1.000
_cell.length_b   1.000
_cell.length_c   1.000
_cell.angle_alpha   90.00
_cell.angle_beta   90.00
_cell.angle_gamma   90.00
#
_symmetry.space_group_name_H-M   'P 1'
#
loop_
_entity.id
_entity.type
_entity.pdbx_description
1 polymer ?
#
loop_
_entity_poly.entity_id
_entity_poly.type
_entity_poly.pdbx_seq_one_letter_code
_entity_poly.pdbx_strand_id
1 'polypeptide(L)'
;MASHRFSSVSEEEPCCDISRKTKICLCVFFGLLIVVVIAVPVGILMWPRPHKEWKGEGTTAHFYEILMGRCYTYTQIVRPELGHKDCQKIGKAFTSAFLSKDPCSSTEQDYEPLMELTNQAVPCNKTLFWSKSSQLAHDYTRVRQNMFTLEDTLLGYMADGLRWCGDSGSS
;
A
#
# COMPACT_ATOMS: atom_id res chain seq x y z
N MET A 1 81.48 49.44 1.49
CA MET A 1 80.23 49.38 0.73
C MET A 1 79.44 48.19 1.26
N ALA A 2 78.26 48.49 1.81
CA ALA A 2 77.17 47.65 2.31
C ALA A 2 77.41 46.17 2.69
N SER A 3 77.27 45.88 3.99
CA SER A 3 77.02 44.54 4.53
C SER A 3 75.52 44.22 4.47
N HIS A 4 75.18 43.09 3.85
CA HIS A 4 73.88 42.42 3.99
C HIS A 4 73.76 41.76 5.38
N ARG A 5 72.58 41.84 6.01
CA ARG A 5 72.07 40.68 6.77
C ARG A 5 70.54 40.67 6.87
N PHE A 6 70.02 39.50 6.55
CA PHE A 6 68.64 39.05 6.48
C PHE A 6 67.95 39.10 7.85
N SER A 7 66.68 39.51 7.89
CA SER A 7 65.80 39.34 9.04
C SER A 7 65.23 37.91 9.04
N SER A 8 65.38 37.19 10.14
CA SER A 8 64.75 35.88 10.37
C SER A 8 63.31 36.07 10.85
N VAL A 9 62.39 35.40 10.15
CA VAL A 9 60.99 35.22 10.54
C VAL A 9 60.95 34.39 11.82
N SER A 10 60.22 34.87 12.83
CA SER A 10 60.00 34.19 14.11
C SER A 10 59.03 33.03 13.91
N GLU A 11 59.44 31.83 14.36
CA GLU A 11 58.56 30.66 14.51
C GLU A 11 57.36 30.99 15.41
N GLU A 12 56.16 30.62 14.98
CA GLU A 12 54.97 30.58 15.83
C GLU A 12 55.04 29.35 16.74
N GLU A 13 55.22 29.58 18.03
CA GLU A 13 55.07 28.58 19.09
C GLU A 13 53.57 28.32 19.34
N PRO A 14 53.06 27.07 19.21
CA PRO A 14 51.71 26.76 19.66
C PRO A 14 51.69 26.61 21.19
N CYS A 15 51.30 27.69 21.87
CA CYS A 15 50.95 27.69 23.29
C CYS A 15 49.71 26.82 23.57
N CYS A 16 49.91 25.57 23.99
CA CYS A 16 49.21 24.88 25.09
C CYS A 16 49.51 23.38 25.06
N ASP A 17 50.36 22.89 25.96
CA ASP A 17 50.51 21.45 26.19
C ASP A 17 49.27 20.94 26.95
N ILE A 18 48.28 20.48 26.20
CA ILE A 18 47.04 19.91 26.75
C ILE A 18 47.43 18.70 27.61
N SER A 19 47.27 18.85 28.94
CA SER A 19 47.56 17.84 29.95
C SER A 19 47.08 16.44 29.52
N ARG A 20 47.91 15.41 29.75
CA ARG A 20 47.60 14.01 29.41
C ARG A 20 46.21 13.58 29.91
N LYS A 21 45.77 14.13 31.05
CA LYS A 21 44.43 13.92 31.62
C LYS A 21 43.32 14.50 30.75
N THR A 22 43.52 15.70 30.19
CA THR A 22 42.59 16.37 29.28
C THR A 22 42.52 15.65 27.93
N LYS A 23 43.65 15.17 27.38
CA LYS A 23 43.65 14.32 26.17
C LYS A 23 42.88 13.02 26.39
N ILE A 24 43.08 12.35 27.53
CA ILE A 24 42.32 11.13 27.88
C ILE A 24 40.82 11.44 28.02
N CYS A 25 40.44 12.52 28.71
CA CYS A 25 39.04 12.93 28.82
C CYS A 25 38.41 13.21 27.45
N LEU A 26 39.13 13.89 26.55
CA LEU A 26 38.65 14.14 25.19
C LEU A 26 38.47 12.84 24.40
N CYS A 27 39.44 11.93 24.43
CA CYS A 27 39.34 10.63 23.75
C CYS A 27 38.17 9.80 24.29
N VAL A 28 37.97 9.77 25.61
CA VAL A 28 36.83 9.08 26.24
C VAL A 28 35.51 9.73 25.82
N PHE A 29 35.44 11.06 25.82
CA PHE A 29 34.24 11.80 25.42
C PHE A 29 33.89 11.58 23.94
N PHE A 30 34.86 11.70 23.03
CA PHE A 30 34.66 11.41 21.61
C PHE A 30 34.32 9.93 21.36
N GLY A 31 34.96 9.01 22.09
CA GLY A 31 34.63 7.59 22.03
C GLY A 31 33.19 7.31 22.45
N LEU A 32 32.73 7.91 23.55
CA LEU A 32 31.34 7.81 24.01
C LEU A 32 30.36 8.41 23.00
N LEU A 33 30.68 9.56 22.41
CA LEU A 33 29.85 10.17 21.37
C LEU A 33 29.71 9.26 20.15
N ILE A 34 30.80 8.64 19.69
CA ILE A 34 30.76 7.70 18.56
C ILE A 34 29.87 6.49 18.89
N VAL A 35 29.99 5.93 20.09
CA VAL A 35 29.14 4.80 20.53
C VAL A 35 27.66 5.20 20.53
N VAL A 36 27.31 6.37 21.05
CA VAL A 36 25.91 6.85 21.05
C VAL A 36 25.40 7.08 19.63
N VAL A 37 26.21 7.71 18.77
CA VAL A 37 25.86 7.99 17.36
C VAL A 37 25.66 6.70 16.56
N ILE A 38 26.30 5.59 16.93
CA ILE A 38 26.09 4.29 16.28
C ILE A 38 24.93 3.52 16.92
N ALA A 39 24.86 3.48 18.26
CA ALA A 39 23.87 2.69 18.98
C ALA A 39 22.44 3.21 18.76
N VAL A 40 22.24 4.53 18.65
CA VAL A 40 20.92 5.14 18.44
C VAL A 40 20.31 4.74 17.08
N PRO A 41 20.95 4.93 15.92
CA PRO A 41 20.37 4.51 14.63
C PRO A 41 20.24 3.00 14.51
N VAL A 42 21.16 2.20 15.09
CA VAL A 42 21.01 0.74 15.15
C VAL A 42 19.80 0.34 15.99
N GLY A 43 19.59 0.99 17.14
CA GLY A 43 18.42 0.78 18.00
C GLY A 43 17.12 1.19 17.33
N ILE A 44 17.11 2.28 16.56
CA ILE A 44 15.94 2.73 15.77
C ILE A 44 15.65 1.74 14.63
N LEU A 45 16.68 1.24 13.93
CA LEU A 45 16.52 0.27 12.85
C LEU A 45 16.00 -1.08 13.34
N MET A 46 16.44 -1.50 14.53
CA MET A 46 16.03 -2.76 15.17
C MET A 46 14.73 -2.64 15.97
N TRP A 47 14.12 -1.45 16.07
CA TRP A 47 12.87 -1.30 16.80
C TRP A 47 11.74 -2.05 16.05
N PRO A 48 11.02 -2.98 16.71
CA PRO A 48 9.90 -3.68 16.09
C PRO A 48 8.87 -2.66 15.62
N ARG A 49 8.60 -2.62 14.31
CA ARG A 49 7.51 -1.78 13.80
C ARG A 49 6.22 -2.25 14.47
N PRO A 50 5.38 -1.34 14.98
CA PRO A 50 4.10 -1.74 15.54
C PRO A 50 3.30 -2.45 14.45
N HIS A 51 2.94 -3.71 14.70
CA HIS A 51 2.03 -4.44 13.83
C HIS A 51 0.69 -3.69 13.87
N LYS A 52 0.24 -3.18 12.71
CA LYS A 52 -1.10 -2.63 12.59
C LYS A 52 -2.08 -3.80 12.69
N GLU A 53 -2.85 -3.86 13.75
CA GLU A 53 -3.92 -4.84 13.93
C GLU A 53 -5.26 -4.27 13.45
N TRP A 54 -5.98 -5.04 12.63
CA TRP A 54 -7.28 -4.67 12.08
C TRP A 54 -8.39 -5.40 12.82
N LYS A 55 -9.50 -4.70 13.08
CA LYS A 55 -10.67 -5.26 13.80
C LYS A 55 -11.67 -5.99 12.88
N GLY A 56 -11.55 -5.81 11.57
CA GLY A 56 -12.41 -6.43 10.59
C GLY A 56 -12.04 -7.90 10.35
N GLU A 57 -12.99 -8.68 9.85
CA GLU A 57 -12.67 -10.01 9.34
C GLU A 57 -11.70 -9.89 8.15
N GLY A 58 -10.74 -10.82 8.05
CA GLY A 58 -9.69 -10.77 7.01
C GLY A 58 -10.19 -10.98 5.57
N THR A 59 -9.28 -11.17 4.63
CA THR A 59 -9.65 -11.50 3.24
C THR A 59 -10.36 -12.86 3.17
N THR A 60 -11.38 -12.98 2.31
CA THR A 60 -12.08 -14.25 2.06
C THR A 60 -11.08 -15.32 1.61
N ALA A 61 -11.16 -16.53 2.18
CA ALA A 61 -10.31 -17.64 1.74
C ALA A 61 -10.55 -17.96 0.25
N HIS A 62 -9.49 -18.21 -0.50
CA HIS A 62 -9.54 -18.41 -1.95
C HIS A 62 -10.17 -17.24 -2.72
N PHE A 63 -9.98 -16.01 -2.22
CA PHE A 63 -10.55 -14.80 -2.82
C PHE A 63 -10.30 -14.71 -4.33
N TYR A 64 -9.05 -14.89 -4.76
CA TYR A 64 -8.69 -14.74 -6.16
C TYR A 64 -9.36 -15.81 -7.04
N GLU A 65 -9.40 -17.05 -6.59
CA GLU A 65 -10.03 -18.16 -7.31
C GLU A 65 -11.54 -17.96 -7.42
N ILE A 66 -12.20 -17.52 -6.34
CA ILE A 66 -13.64 -17.20 -6.34
C ILE A 66 -13.91 -16.02 -7.28
N LEU A 67 -13.11 -14.96 -7.20
CA LEU A 67 -13.22 -13.77 -8.04
C LEU A 67 -13.10 -14.13 -9.52
N MET A 68 -12.09 -14.92 -9.88
CA MET A 68 -11.86 -15.39 -11.25
C MET A 68 -12.98 -16.31 -11.73
N GLY A 69 -13.41 -17.25 -10.89
CA GLY A 69 -14.53 -18.15 -11.20
C GLY A 69 -15.80 -17.37 -11.51
N ARG A 70 -16.14 -16.38 -10.68
CA ARG A 70 -17.30 -15.50 -10.88
C ARG A 70 -17.19 -14.67 -12.15
N CYS A 71 -16.02 -14.17 -12.50
CA CYS A 71 -15.82 -13.45 -13.76
C CYS A 71 -16.13 -14.34 -14.97
N TYR A 72 -15.60 -15.56 -15.01
CA TYR A 72 -15.88 -16.50 -16.10
C TYR A 72 -17.35 -16.93 -16.12
N THR A 73 -17.95 -17.24 -14.96
CA THR A 73 -19.38 -17.55 -14.88
C THR A 73 -20.22 -16.40 -15.44
N TYR A 74 -19.92 -15.16 -15.04
CA TYR A 74 -20.69 -14.01 -15.49
C TYR A 74 -20.54 -13.77 -16.99
N THR A 75 -19.32 -13.72 -17.50
CA THR A 75 -19.04 -13.38 -18.90
C THR A 75 -19.40 -14.49 -19.89
N GLN A 76 -19.36 -15.76 -19.47
CA GLN A 76 -19.59 -16.89 -20.37
C GLN A 76 -20.99 -17.51 -20.23
N ILE A 77 -21.63 -17.38 -19.06
CA ILE A 77 -22.91 -18.07 -18.76
C ILE A 77 -24.02 -17.07 -18.49
N VAL A 78 -23.82 -16.11 -17.57
CA VAL A 78 -24.88 -15.17 -17.14
C VAL A 78 -25.15 -14.09 -18.19
N ARG A 79 -24.08 -13.54 -18.77
CA ARG A 79 -24.08 -12.46 -19.76
C ARG A 79 -23.11 -12.78 -20.91
N PRO A 80 -23.43 -13.75 -21.78
CA PRO A 80 -22.58 -14.13 -22.91
C PRO A 80 -22.21 -12.97 -23.84
N GLU A 81 -23.02 -11.90 -23.87
CA GLU A 81 -22.71 -10.64 -24.59
C GLU A 81 -21.40 -9.97 -24.11
N LEU A 82 -20.97 -10.26 -22.87
CA LEU A 82 -19.71 -9.78 -22.29
C LEU A 82 -18.58 -10.82 -22.40
N GLY A 83 -18.76 -11.90 -23.16
CA GLY A 83 -17.76 -12.97 -23.32
C GLY A 83 -16.41 -12.52 -23.89
N HIS A 84 -16.37 -11.34 -24.51
CA HIS A 84 -15.15 -10.71 -25.02
C HIS A 84 -14.27 -10.08 -23.91
N LYS A 85 -14.77 -9.95 -22.69
CA LYS A 85 -14.02 -9.38 -21.57
C LYS A 85 -12.94 -10.34 -21.05
N ASP A 86 -11.73 -9.81 -20.86
CA ASP A 86 -10.58 -10.58 -20.41
C ASP A 86 -10.56 -10.69 -18.88
N CYS A 87 -11.07 -11.80 -18.36
CA CYS A 87 -11.11 -12.05 -16.93
C CYS A 87 -9.73 -12.07 -16.26
N GLN A 88 -8.66 -12.44 -16.98
CA GLN A 88 -7.30 -12.41 -16.43
C GLN A 88 -6.82 -10.98 -16.22
N LYS A 89 -7.10 -10.08 -17.18
CA LYS A 89 -6.80 -8.65 -17.02
C LYS A 89 -7.65 -8.02 -15.93
N ILE A 90 -8.95 -8.34 -15.87
CA ILE A 90 -9.85 -7.82 -14.83
C ILE A 90 -9.37 -8.25 -13.45
N GLY A 91 -9.09 -9.55 -13.24
CA GLY A 91 -8.62 -10.05 -11.95
C GLY A 91 -7.31 -9.39 -11.51
N LYS A 92 -6.37 -9.20 -12.44
CA LYS A 92 -5.11 -8.48 -12.16
C LYS A 92 -5.35 -7.02 -11.80
N ALA A 93 -6.20 -6.31 -12.53
CA ALA A 93 -6.53 -4.92 -12.22
C ALA A 93 -7.21 -4.80 -10.85
N PHE A 94 -8.08 -5.75 -10.51
CA PHE A 94 -8.72 -5.83 -9.21
C PHE A 94 -7.68 -5.97 -8.09
N THR A 95 -6.79 -6.97 -8.17
CA THR A 95 -5.81 -7.22 -7.11
C THR A 95 -4.80 -6.07 -7.00
N SER A 96 -4.36 -5.51 -8.12
CA SER A 96 -3.43 -4.36 -8.13
C SER A 96 -4.02 -3.10 -7.50
N ALA A 97 -5.34 -2.99 -7.39
CA ALA A 97 -5.98 -1.85 -6.73
C ALA A 97 -5.66 -1.80 -5.22
N PHE A 98 -5.41 -2.94 -4.56
CA PHE A 98 -5.25 -3.00 -3.11
C PHE A 98 -4.00 -3.73 -2.61
N LEU A 99 -3.38 -4.62 -3.41
CA LEU A 99 -2.18 -5.33 -3.00
C LEU A 99 -1.00 -4.37 -2.77
N SER A 100 -0.17 -4.70 -1.77
CA SER A 100 0.99 -3.89 -1.36
C SER A 100 0.68 -2.43 -0.99
N LYS A 101 -0.56 -2.13 -0.57
CA LYS A 101 -1.00 -0.80 -0.14
C LYS A 101 -1.46 -0.81 1.33
N ASP A 102 -1.47 0.36 1.96
CA ASP A 102 -2.11 0.53 3.26
C ASP A 102 -3.64 0.44 3.06
N PRO A 103 -4.34 -0.52 3.69
CA PRO A 103 -5.78 -0.68 3.49
C PRO A 103 -6.61 0.52 3.96
N CYS A 104 -6.05 1.43 4.77
CA CYS A 104 -6.70 2.69 5.15
C CYS A 104 -6.42 3.85 4.18
N SER A 105 -5.57 3.68 3.17
CA SER A 105 -5.23 4.72 2.19
C SER A 105 -5.84 4.45 0.80
N SER A 106 -6.91 3.65 0.72
CA SER A 106 -7.58 3.35 -0.55
C SER A 106 -8.26 4.59 -1.12
N THR A 107 -8.13 4.79 -2.43
CA THR A 107 -8.78 5.87 -3.18
C THR A 107 -9.62 5.33 -4.33
N GLU A 108 -10.49 6.15 -4.92
CA GLU A 108 -11.26 5.76 -6.11
C GLU A 108 -10.33 5.55 -7.32
N GLN A 109 -9.26 6.34 -7.42
CA GLN A 109 -8.27 6.28 -8.50
C GLN A 109 -7.56 4.92 -8.55
N ASP A 110 -7.37 4.27 -7.39
CA ASP A 110 -6.78 2.93 -7.34
C ASP A 110 -7.58 1.89 -8.12
N TYR A 111 -8.89 2.09 -8.26
CA TYR A 111 -9.82 1.19 -8.93
C TYR A 111 -10.19 1.63 -10.35
N GLU A 112 -9.73 2.79 -10.83
CA GLU A 112 -10.05 3.30 -12.17
C GLU A 112 -9.73 2.30 -13.29
N PRO A 113 -8.55 1.62 -13.31
CA PRO A 113 -8.27 0.60 -14.33
C PRO A 113 -9.24 -0.58 -14.29
N LEU A 114 -9.74 -0.93 -13.10
CA LEU A 114 -10.76 -1.98 -12.94
C LEU A 114 -12.11 -1.50 -13.49
N MET A 115 -12.50 -0.26 -13.24
CA MET A 115 -13.75 0.31 -13.75
C MET A 115 -13.77 0.30 -15.28
N GLU A 116 -12.66 0.68 -15.93
CA GLU A 116 -12.55 0.66 -17.39
C GLU A 116 -12.73 -0.75 -17.98
N LEU A 117 -12.07 -1.75 -17.40
CA LEU A 117 -12.13 -3.13 -17.88
C LEU A 117 -13.50 -3.77 -17.63
N THR A 118 -14.19 -3.37 -16.56
CA THR A 118 -15.49 -3.93 -16.16
C THR A 118 -16.69 -3.14 -16.64
N ASN A 119 -16.48 -2.04 -17.39
CA ASN A 119 -17.56 -1.20 -17.89
C ASN A 119 -18.62 -2.02 -18.64
N GLN A 120 -19.89 -1.79 -18.32
CA GLN A 120 -21.02 -2.48 -18.92
C GLN A 120 -22.26 -1.58 -18.96
N ALA A 121 -23.06 -1.73 -20.02
CA ALA A 121 -24.32 -1.03 -20.12
C ALA A 121 -25.36 -1.68 -19.19
N VAL A 122 -25.98 -0.88 -18.33
CA VAL A 122 -27.13 -1.29 -17.52
C VAL A 122 -28.40 -0.70 -18.16
N PRO A 123 -29.47 -1.48 -18.36
CA PRO A 123 -30.69 -0.97 -18.99
C PRO A 123 -31.30 0.20 -18.22
N CYS A 124 -31.63 1.28 -18.93
CA CYS A 124 -32.29 2.45 -18.36
C CYS A 124 -33.62 2.05 -17.69
N ASN A 125 -33.97 2.73 -16.58
CA ASN A 125 -35.21 2.52 -15.82
C ASN A 125 -35.37 1.09 -15.24
N LYS A 126 -34.30 0.28 -15.23
CA LYS A 126 -34.31 -1.08 -14.65
C LYS A 126 -33.44 -1.21 -13.41
N THR A 127 -32.73 -0.16 -13.00
CA THR A 127 -31.88 -0.18 -11.81
C THR A 127 -32.70 -0.19 -10.53
N LEU A 128 -32.36 -1.09 -9.61
CA LEU A 128 -32.93 -1.19 -8.28
C LEU A 128 -31.84 -0.93 -7.24
N PHE A 129 -31.99 0.17 -6.51
CA PHE A 129 -31.14 0.49 -5.36
C PHE A 129 -31.71 -0.12 -4.09
N TRP A 130 -30.83 -0.44 -3.16
CA TRP A 130 -31.22 -0.98 -1.86
C TRP A 130 -30.29 -0.46 -0.76
N SER A 131 -30.79 -0.46 0.49
CA SER A 131 -30.01 -0.12 1.67
C SER A 131 -30.52 -0.95 2.84
N LYS A 132 -29.65 -1.78 3.42
CA LYS A 132 -29.99 -2.74 4.49
C LYS A 132 -31.10 -3.75 4.11
N SER A 133 -31.39 -3.89 2.82
CA SER A 133 -32.47 -4.73 2.28
C SER A 133 -32.00 -5.61 1.10
N SER A 134 -30.71 -5.97 1.08
CA SER A 134 -30.06 -6.75 0.02
C SER A 134 -30.85 -8.00 -0.38
N GLN A 135 -31.18 -8.85 0.60
CA GLN A 135 -31.91 -10.10 0.36
C GLN A 135 -33.25 -9.87 -0.36
N LEU A 136 -34.04 -8.91 0.12
CA LEU A 136 -35.32 -8.55 -0.51
C LEU A 136 -35.14 -7.99 -1.91
N ALA A 137 -34.11 -7.16 -2.13
CA ALA A 137 -33.83 -6.58 -3.44
C ALA A 137 -33.45 -7.66 -4.46
N HIS A 138 -32.56 -8.59 -4.09
CA HIS A 138 -32.15 -9.71 -4.95
C HIS A 138 -33.27 -10.73 -5.20
N ASP A 139 -34.09 -11.02 -4.19
CA ASP A 139 -35.26 -11.88 -4.38
C ASP A 139 -36.26 -11.23 -5.35
N TYR A 140 -36.43 -9.91 -5.26
CA TYR A 140 -37.26 -9.17 -6.18
C TYR A 140 -36.70 -9.16 -7.61
N THR A 141 -35.39 -8.97 -7.83
CA THR A 141 -34.80 -9.03 -9.19
C THR A 141 -34.82 -10.45 -9.78
N ARG A 142 -34.72 -11.50 -8.94
CA ARG A 142 -34.87 -12.89 -9.37
C ARG A 142 -36.27 -13.19 -9.91
N VAL A 143 -37.31 -12.67 -9.24
CA VAL A 143 -38.72 -12.81 -9.67
C VAL A 143 -39.04 -11.88 -10.84
N ARG A 144 -38.61 -10.63 -10.77
CA ARG A 144 -38.74 -9.63 -11.82
C ARG A 144 -37.43 -9.56 -12.60
N GLN A 145 -37.20 -10.56 -13.46
CA GLN A 145 -35.97 -10.78 -14.26
C GLN A 145 -35.52 -9.60 -15.16
N ASN A 146 -36.23 -8.47 -15.13
CA ASN A 146 -35.94 -7.26 -15.89
C ASN A 146 -35.48 -6.09 -14.99
N MET A 147 -35.03 -6.35 -13.76
CA MET A 147 -34.42 -5.35 -12.89
C MET A 147 -33.00 -5.76 -12.47
N PHE A 148 -32.17 -4.77 -12.17
CA PHE A 148 -30.74 -4.94 -11.88
C PHE A 148 -30.37 -4.20 -10.60
N THR A 149 -29.82 -4.90 -9.63
CA THR A 149 -29.06 -4.28 -8.54
C THR A 149 -27.60 -4.02 -8.97
N LEU A 150 -26.79 -3.46 -8.08
CA LEU A 150 -25.35 -3.32 -8.33
C LEU A 150 -24.69 -4.70 -8.48
N GLU A 151 -25.12 -5.68 -7.70
CA GLU A 151 -24.59 -7.05 -7.68
C GLU A 151 -24.96 -7.84 -8.96
N ASP A 152 -25.95 -7.37 -9.72
CA ASP A 152 -26.30 -7.92 -11.04
C ASP A 152 -25.35 -7.42 -12.16
N THR A 153 -24.38 -6.55 -11.85
CA THR A 153 -23.32 -6.10 -12.78
C THR A 153 -22.10 -7.00 -12.74
N LEU A 154 -21.23 -6.99 -13.77
CA LEU A 154 -20.01 -7.82 -13.78
C LEU A 154 -19.16 -7.61 -12.53
N LEU A 155 -18.81 -6.35 -12.22
CA LEU A 155 -17.99 -6.06 -11.06
C LEU A 155 -18.72 -6.38 -9.76
N GLY A 156 -20.00 -6.01 -9.65
CA GLY A 156 -20.81 -6.32 -8.47
C GLY A 156 -20.89 -7.83 -8.23
N TYR A 157 -21.21 -8.61 -9.25
CA TYR A 157 -21.28 -10.07 -9.21
C TYR A 157 -19.97 -10.70 -8.76
N MET A 158 -18.84 -10.21 -9.31
CA MET A 158 -17.51 -10.66 -8.93
C MET A 158 -17.23 -10.43 -7.44
N ALA A 159 -17.57 -9.25 -6.91
CA ALA A 159 -17.24 -8.82 -5.55
C ALA A 159 -18.29 -9.17 -4.49
N ASP A 160 -19.51 -9.58 -4.89
CA ASP A 160 -20.66 -9.68 -3.98
C ASP A 160 -20.39 -10.60 -2.77
N GLY A 161 -20.56 -10.05 -1.57
CA GLY A 161 -20.31 -10.75 -0.30
C GLY A 161 -18.84 -11.13 -0.02
N LEU A 162 -17.87 -10.68 -0.81
CA LEU A 162 -16.45 -10.93 -0.55
C LEU A 162 -15.84 -9.85 0.34
N ARG A 163 -14.75 -10.23 1.03
CA ARG A 163 -13.90 -9.33 1.82
C ARG A 163 -12.48 -9.40 1.29
N TRP A 164 -11.81 -8.26 1.19
CA TRP A 164 -10.40 -8.19 0.79
C TRP A 164 -9.70 -6.98 1.40
N CYS A 165 -8.43 -7.15 1.72
CA CYS A 165 -7.50 -6.07 2.04
C CYS A 165 -6.08 -6.48 1.62
N GLY A 166 -5.23 -5.49 1.41
CA GLY A 166 -3.80 -5.69 1.22
C GLY A 166 -3.03 -5.43 2.51
N ASP A 167 -1.71 -5.60 2.43
CA ASP A 167 -0.77 -5.11 3.42
C ASP A 167 0.42 -4.49 2.70
N SER A 168 0.81 -3.29 3.13
CA SER A 168 1.99 -2.54 2.69
C SER A 168 3.30 -3.34 2.75
N GLY A 169 3.37 -4.38 3.59
CA GLY A 169 4.53 -5.26 3.73
C GLY A 169 4.49 -6.55 2.89
N SER A 170 3.39 -6.84 2.20
CA SER A 170 3.18 -8.10 1.46
C SER A 170 2.89 -7.86 -0.03
N SER A 171 3.37 -8.76 -0.88
CA SER A 171 3.08 -8.79 -2.33
C SER A 171 1.94 -9.74 -2.65
#